data_AF-A0AA35WGP7-F1
#
_entry.id   AF-A0AA35WGP7-F1
#
_cell.length_a   1.000
_cell.length_b   1.000
_cell.length_c   1.000
_cell.angle_alpha   90.00
_cell.angle_beta   90.00
_cell.angle_gamma   90.00
#
_symmetry.space_group_name_H-M   'P 1'
#
loop_
_entity.id
_entity.type
_entity.pdbx_description
1 polymer ?
#
loop_
_entity_poly.entity_id
_entity_poly.type
_entity_poly.pdbx_seq_one_letter_code
_entity_poly.pdbx_strand_id
1 'polypeptide(L)'
;MLSQRDVVAVDIATEDPSNSEYKPEQDCTKFKSSKTGRGPLDEGWKDRTEPIMCSYKAVKVFFEVWGMQTKVESAVHKAILDIIIKGHKQAFLWMDEWYGMTIDDVRNLNRNCMKRPTTKYWKDWKYQNHQNPQT
;
A
#
# COMPACT_ATOMS: atom_id res chain seq x y z
N MET A 1 -8.40 -19.08 -21.47
CA MET A 1 -7.96 -18.97 -20.05
C MET A 1 -7.43 -17.58 -19.66
N LEU A 2 -6.77 -16.80 -20.54
CA LEU A 2 -6.46 -15.39 -20.24
C LEU A 2 -7.66 -14.45 -20.47
N SER A 3 -8.46 -14.72 -21.51
CA SER A 3 -9.65 -13.94 -21.89
C SER A 3 -10.79 -13.92 -20.87
N GLN A 4 -10.74 -14.77 -19.84
CA GLN A 4 -11.74 -14.85 -18.77
C GLN A 4 -11.34 -14.05 -17.52
N ARG A 5 -10.20 -13.34 -17.57
CA ARG A 5 -9.70 -12.56 -16.44
C ARG A 5 -10.15 -11.11 -16.57
N ASP A 6 -10.70 -10.57 -15.50
CA ASP A 6 -10.88 -9.13 -15.36
C ASP A 6 -9.52 -8.49 -15.03
N VAL A 7 -9.17 -7.46 -15.79
CA VAL A 7 -7.95 -6.68 -15.57
C VAL A 7 -8.34 -5.36 -14.93
N VAL A 8 -7.87 -5.13 -13.71
CA VAL A 8 -8.08 -3.88 -12.98
C VAL A 8 -6.75 -3.14 -12.89
N ALA A 9 -6.67 -2.00 -13.59
CA ALA A 9 -5.54 -1.08 -13.46
C ALA A 9 -5.78 -0.17 -12.25
N VAL A 10 -4.91 -0.24 -11.25
CA VAL A 10 -5.03 0.53 -10.01
C VAL A 10 -4.22 1.82 -10.11
N ASP A 11 -4.82 2.94 -9.71
CA ASP A 11 -4.14 4.22 -9.54
C ASP A 11 -4.17 4.66 -8.07
N ILE A 12 -3.02 4.60 -7.39
CA ILE A 12 -2.95 4.93 -5.96
C ILE A 12 -3.21 6.41 -5.65
N ALA A 13 -3.16 7.30 -6.66
CA ALA A 13 -3.45 8.72 -6.48
C ALA A 13 -4.96 9.00 -6.44
N THR A 14 -5.74 8.28 -7.26
CA THR A 14 -7.18 8.57 -7.45
C THR A 14 -8.10 7.50 -6.88
N GLU A 15 -7.62 6.27 -6.72
CA GLU A 15 -8.41 5.18 -6.14
C GLU A 15 -8.50 5.33 -4.62
N ASP A 16 -9.73 5.20 -4.12
CA ASP A 16 -10.00 5.11 -2.69
C ASP A 16 -10.69 3.79 -2.34
N PRO A 17 -10.23 3.12 -1.26
CA PRO A 17 -10.88 1.90 -0.80
C PRO A 17 -12.33 2.15 -0.37
N SER A 18 -13.14 1.10 -0.46
CA SER A 18 -14.54 1.20 -0.04
C SER A 18 -14.68 1.69 1.42
N ASN A 19 -15.57 2.68 1.64
CA ASN A 19 -15.86 3.28 2.95
C ASN A 19 -14.66 3.92 3.68
N SER A 20 -13.63 4.41 2.99
CA SER A 20 -12.58 5.21 3.63
C SER A 20 -13.03 6.65 3.85
N GLU A 21 -12.99 7.11 5.08
CA GLU A 21 -13.01 8.55 5.39
C GLU A 21 -11.74 9.20 4.83
N TYR A 22 -11.89 10.38 4.20
CA TYR A 22 -10.76 11.13 3.68
C TYR A 22 -9.80 11.51 4.81
N LYS A 23 -8.51 11.24 4.58
CA LYS A 23 -7.43 11.54 5.53
C LYS A 23 -6.30 12.24 4.77
N PRO A 24 -5.97 13.50 5.09
CA PRO A 24 -4.90 14.24 4.41
C PRO A 24 -3.56 13.50 4.45
N GLU A 25 -3.25 12.79 5.54
CA GLU A 25 -2.04 11.98 5.69
C GLU A 25 -2.03 10.71 4.82
N GLN A 26 -3.15 10.39 4.17
CA GLN A 26 -3.30 9.27 3.24
C GLN A 26 -3.42 9.72 1.77
N ASP A 27 -3.30 11.02 1.50
CA ASP A 27 -3.45 11.60 0.16
C ASP A 27 -2.12 11.63 -0.61
N CYS A 28 -2.00 10.73 -1.59
CA CYS A 28 -0.82 10.62 -2.45
C CYS A 28 -0.63 11.84 -3.37
N THR A 29 -1.68 12.64 -3.59
CA THR A 29 -1.62 13.89 -4.37
C THR A 29 -1.05 15.05 -3.57
N LYS A 30 -0.83 14.87 -2.26
CA LYS A 30 -0.27 15.90 -1.35
C LYS A 30 1.09 15.53 -0.80
N PHE A 31 1.41 14.23 -0.75
CA PHE A 31 2.68 13.76 -0.23
C PHE A 31 3.84 14.03 -1.20
N LYS A 32 4.91 14.64 -0.67
CA LYS A 32 6.21 14.75 -1.34
C LYS A 32 7.29 14.25 -0.39
N SER A 33 8.06 13.27 -0.84
CA SER A 33 9.17 12.71 -0.08
C SER A 33 10.27 13.74 0.11
N SER A 34 10.69 13.93 1.36
CA SER A 34 11.83 14.79 1.72
C SER A 34 13.18 14.15 1.38
N LYS A 35 13.27 12.81 1.42
CA LYS A 35 14.52 12.07 1.13
C LYS A 35 14.79 11.87 -0.35
N THR A 36 13.74 11.77 -1.17
CA THR A 36 13.87 11.42 -2.60
C THR A 36 13.34 12.49 -3.55
N GLY A 37 12.56 13.45 -3.06
CA GLY A 37 11.88 14.46 -3.86
C GLY A 37 10.68 13.93 -4.66
N ARG A 38 10.35 12.63 -4.59
CA ARG A 38 9.24 12.02 -5.33
C ARG A 38 7.88 12.49 -4.82
N GLY A 39 6.92 12.56 -5.73
CA GLY A 39 5.60 13.13 -5.50
C GLY A 39 5.59 14.66 -5.55
N PRO A 40 4.42 15.30 -5.44
CA PRO A 40 3.09 14.69 -5.33
C PRO A 40 2.67 13.91 -6.59
N LEU A 41 1.74 12.95 -6.44
CA LEU A 41 1.16 12.20 -7.55
C LEU A 41 -0.08 12.92 -8.07
N ASP A 42 0.12 13.92 -8.91
CA ASP A 42 -0.91 14.71 -9.57
C ASP A 42 -1.37 14.11 -10.92
N GLU A 43 -2.28 14.76 -11.62
CA GLU A 43 -2.87 14.23 -12.86
C GLU A 43 -1.80 13.93 -13.91
N GLY A 44 -1.77 12.70 -14.42
CA GLY A 44 -0.76 12.21 -15.37
C GLY A 44 0.58 11.82 -14.75
N TRP A 45 0.68 11.67 -13.41
CA TRP A 45 1.96 11.43 -12.73
C TRP A 45 2.75 10.24 -13.32
N LYS A 46 2.04 9.24 -13.85
CA LYS A 46 2.61 8.03 -14.46
C LYS A 46 3.52 8.32 -15.65
N ASP A 47 3.25 9.39 -16.41
CA ASP A 47 4.02 9.72 -17.62
C ASP A 47 5.28 10.55 -17.32
N ARG A 48 5.35 11.17 -16.14
CA ARG A 48 6.44 12.08 -15.72
C ARG A 48 7.32 11.54 -14.60
N THR A 49 7.00 10.37 -14.06
CA THR A 49 7.69 9.81 -12.89
C THR A 49 8.70 8.76 -13.32
N GLU A 50 9.96 8.96 -12.95
CA GLU A 50 11.04 7.99 -13.14
C GLU A 50 11.85 7.87 -11.84
N PRO A 51 12.19 6.65 -11.37
CA PRO A 51 11.76 5.35 -11.90
C PRO A 51 10.35 4.95 -11.48
N ILE A 52 9.65 4.32 -12.42
CA ILE A 52 8.35 3.68 -12.23
C ILE A 52 8.46 2.16 -12.36
N MET A 53 7.65 1.44 -11.60
CA MET A 53 7.50 0.00 -11.71
C MET A 53 6.02 -0.38 -11.72
N CYS A 54 5.71 -1.56 -12.25
CA CYS A 54 4.38 -2.15 -12.19
C CYS A 54 4.46 -3.52 -11.53
N SER A 55 3.53 -3.82 -10.61
CA SER A 55 3.37 -5.16 -10.05
C SER A 55 2.07 -5.78 -10.54
N TYR A 56 2.17 -6.97 -11.14
CA TYR A 56 1.01 -7.73 -11.62
C TYR A 56 0.62 -8.77 -10.57
N LYS A 57 -0.57 -8.62 -9.98
CA LYS A 57 -1.08 -9.52 -8.93
C LYS A 57 -2.24 -10.34 -9.47
N ALA A 58 -1.96 -11.58 -9.87
CA ALA A 58 -2.99 -12.52 -10.28
C ALA A 58 -3.71 -13.08 -9.05
N VAL A 59 -4.99 -12.76 -8.90
CA VAL A 59 -5.83 -13.20 -7.78
C VAL A 59 -6.84 -14.22 -8.31
N LYS A 60 -6.90 -15.38 -7.65
CA LYS A 60 -7.91 -16.41 -7.91
C LYS A 60 -8.58 -16.74 -6.58
N VAL A 61 -9.91 -16.63 -6.54
CA VAL A 61 -10.73 -17.02 -5.39
C VAL A 61 -11.54 -18.24 -5.78
N PHE A 62 -11.72 -19.16 -4.83
CA PHE A 62 -12.56 -20.34 -4.99
C PHE A 62 -13.39 -20.51 -3.72
N PHE A 63 -14.71 -20.57 -3.86
CA PHE A 63 -15.63 -20.75 -2.75
C PHE A 63 -16.80 -21.66 -3.14
N GLU A 64 -16.79 -22.90 -2.64
CA GLU A 64 -17.73 -23.94 -3.04
C GLU A 64 -18.84 -24.15 -2.00
N VAL A 65 -19.74 -23.16 -1.91
CA VAL A 65 -20.96 -23.26 -1.11
C VAL A 65 -22.17 -22.97 -1.99
N TRP A 66 -23.11 -23.91 -1.99
CA TRP A 66 -24.31 -23.82 -2.81
C TRP A 66 -25.10 -22.53 -2.52
N GLY A 67 -25.47 -21.83 -3.58
CA GLY A 67 -26.22 -20.57 -3.51
C GLY A 67 -25.42 -19.35 -3.03
N MET A 68 -24.14 -19.49 -2.65
CA MET A 68 -23.33 -18.38 -2.11
C MET A 68 -22.03 -18.10 -2.88
N GLN A 69 -21.59 -19.02 -3.75
CA GLN A 69 -20.34 -18.91 -4.53
C GLN A 69 -20.08 -17.51 -5.10
N THR A 70 -20.86 -17.07 -6.09
CA THR A 70 -20.61 -15.82 -6.82
C THR A 70 -20.53 -14.60 -5.93
N LYS A 71 -21.43 -14.50 -4.94
CA LYS A 71 -21.51 -13.35 -4.04
C LYS A 71 -20.29 -13.27 -3.13
N VAL A 72 -19.87 -14.41 -2.57
CA VAL A 72 -18.71 -14.48 -1.67
C VAL A 72 -17.41 -14.26 -2.45
N GLU A 73 -17.22 -14.93 -3.60
CA GLU A 73 -16.02 -14.74 -4.42
C GLU A 73 -15.86 -13.27 -4.84
N SER A 74 -16.96 -12.63 -5.28
CA SER A 74 -16.95 -11.20 -5.63
C SER A 74 -16.62 -10.30 -4.45
N ALA A 75 -17.14 -10.60 -3.25
CA ALA A 75 -16.84 -9.84 -2.04
C ALA A 75 -15.36 -9.97 -1.63
N VAL A 76 -14.79 -11.18 -1.74
CA VAL A 76 -13.37 -11.43 -1.47
C VAL A 76 -12.47 -10.70 -2.47
N HIS A 77 -12.82 -10.71 -3.75
CA HIS A 77 -12.07 -9.94 -4.76
C HIS A 77 -12.03 -8.44 -4.45
N LYS A 78 -13.17 -7.85 -4.05
CA LYS A 78 -13.23 -6.45 -3.61
C LYS A 78 -12.37 -6.19 -2.37
N ALA A 79 -12.44 -7.07 -1.36
CA ALA A 79 -11.62 -6.94 -0.16
C ALA A 79 -10.12 -7.02 -0.47
N ILE A 80 -9.70 -7.91 -1.37
CA ILE A 80 -8.31 -8.02 -1.81
C ILE A 80 -7.87 -6.75 -2.55
N LEU A 81 -8.71 -6.20 -3.43
CA LEU A 81 -8.42 -4.95 -4.14
C LEU A 81 -8.21 -3.79 -3.15
N ASP A 82 -9.09 -3.65 -2.16
CA ASP A 82 -8.97 -2.63 -1.10
C ASP A 82 -7.66 -2.78 -0.31
N ILE A 83 -7.24 -4.01 0.02
CA ILE A 83 -5.98 -4.27 0.71
C ILE A 83 -4.79 -3.86 -0.17
N ILE A 84 -4.83 -4.20 -1.46
CA ILE A 84 -3.78 -3.84 -2.42
C ILE A 84 -3.66 -2.32 -2.52
N ILE A 85 -4.77 -1.60 -2.72
CA ILE A 85 -4.79 -0.13 -2.81
C ILE A 85 -4.20 0.48 -1.53
N LYS A 86 -4.73 0.11 -0.35
CA LYS A 86 -4.25 0.62 0.96
C LYS A 86 -2.75 0.37 1.14
N GLY A 87 -2.29 -0.84 0.82
CA GLY A 87 -0.88 -1.21 0.95
C GLY A 87 0.05 -0.39 0.05
N HIS A 88 -0.34 -0.14 -1.20
CA HIS A 88 0.51 0.65 -2.12
C HIS A 88 0.47 2.15 -1.80
N LYS A 89 -0.68 2.69 -1.38
CA LYS A 89 -0.76 4.06 -0.84
C LYS A 89 0.19 4.20 0.34
N GLN A 90 0.12 3.30 1.33
CA GLN A 90 1.01 3.32 2.49
C GLN A 90 2.49 3.18 2.12
N ALA A 91 2.84 2.28 1.18
CA ALA A 91 4.20 2.13 0.72
C ALA A 91 4.75 3.43 0.10
N PHE A 92 3.94 4.16 -0.66
CA PHE A 92 4.33 5.46 -1.22
C PHE A 92 4.41 6.56 -0.15
N LEU A 93 3.38 6.70 0.68
CA LEU A 93 3.30 7.75 1.71
C LEU A 93 4.33 7.58 2.83
N TRP A 94 4.81 6.35 3.06
CA TRP A 94 5.84 6.07 4.05
C TRP A 94 7.22 5.90 3.41
N MET A 95 7.41 6.39 2.19
CA MET A 95 8.68 6.30 1.47
C MET A 95 9.86 6.79 2.30
N ASP A 96 9.72 7.91 2.99
CA ASP A 96 10.80 8.46 3.82
C ASP A 96 11.16 7.55 5.00
N GLU A 97 10.27 6.67 5.44
CA GLU A 97 10.52 5.77 6.57
C GLU A 97 11.37 4.56 6.17
N TRP A 98 11.15 4.02 4.96
CA TRP A 98 11.86 2.84 4.49
C TRP A 98 12.98 3.14 3.49
N TYR A 99 13.02 4.34 2.90
CA TYR A 99 14.07 4.71 1.97
C TYR A 99 15.43 4.74 2.68
N GLY A 100 16.37 3.95 2.17
CA GLY A 100 17.71 3.74 2.74
C GLY A 100 17.83 2.53 3.66
N MET A 101 16.73 1.81 3.98
CA MET A 101 16.81 0.57 4.74
C MET A 101 17.54 -0.53 3.97
N THR A 102 18.39 -1.27 4.66
CA THR A 102 18.97 -2.51 4.14
C THR A 102 17.99 -3.68 4.30
N ILE A 103 18.23 -4.78 3.60
CA ILE A 103 17.45 -6.01 3.78
C ILE A 103 17.55 -6.55 5.22
N ASP A 104 18.67 -6.31 5.90
CA ASP A 104 18.87 -6.74 7.29
C ASP A 104 18.05 -5.89 8.26
N ASP A 105 17.91 -4.58 7.99
CA ASP A 105 16.98 -3.72 8.74
C ASP A 105 15.54 -4.21 8.60
N VAL A 106 15.12 -4.57 7.38
CA VAL A 106 13.79 -5.13 7.12
C VAL A 106 13.59 -6.47 7.87
N ARG A 107 14.59 -7.34 7.88
CA ARG A 107 14.55 -8.62 8.63
C ARG A 107 14.45 -8.38 10.14
N ASN A 108 15.19 -7.41 10.67
CA ASN A 108 15.14 -7.01 12.08
C ASN A 108 13.76 -6.47 12.46
N LEU A 109 13.21 -5.57 11.64
CA LEU A 109 11.87 -5.03 11.78
C LEU A 109 10.82 -6.14 11.83
N ASN A 110 10.87 -7.07 10.87
CA ASN A 110 9.94 -8.20 10.81
C ASN A 110 10.03 -9.09 12.07
N ARG A 111 11.24 -9.38 12.56
CA ARG A 111 11.43 -10.13 13.82
C ARG A 111 10.81 -9.42 15.02
N ASN A 112 10.89 -8.09 15.08
CA ASN A 112 10.31 -7.30 16.16
C ASN A 112 8.79 -7.21 16.06
N CYS A 113 8.24 -7.06 14.86
CA CYS A 113 6.81 -7.06 14.57
C CYS A 113 6.16 -8.44 14.79
N MET A 114 6.86 -9.56 14.58
CA MET A 114 6.31 -10.88 14.92
C MET A 114 6.11 -11.07 16.43
N LYS A 115 6.83 -10.31 17.25
CA LYS A 115 6.74 -10.38 18.72
C LYS A 115 5.67 -9.44 19.31
N ARG A 116 5.06 -8.54 18.51
CA ARG A 116 4.04 -7.55 18.97
C ARG A 116 3.04 -7.19 17.86
N PRO A 117 1.75 -6.94 18.16
CA PRO A 117 0.80 -6.46 17.15
C PRO A 117 1.27 -5.19 16.42
N THR A 118 1.19 -5.19 15.09
CA THR A 118 1.76 -4.19 14.17
C THR A 118 1.33 -2.75 14.44
N THR A 119 0.12 -2.53 14.94
CA THR A 119 -0.42 -1.19 15.26
C THR A 119 0.30 -0.49 16.41
N LYS A 120 0.96 -1.24 17.30
CA LYS A 120 1.71 -0.67 18.42
C LYS A 120 3.16 -0.36 18.02
N TYR A 121 3.82 -1.28 17.32
CA TYR A 121 5.23 -1.12 16.96
C TYR A 121 5.49 0.08 16.03
N TRP A 122 4.67 0.28 15.00
CA TRP A 122 4.88 1.40 14.06
C TRP A 122 4.63 2.77 14.71
N LYS A 123 3.68 2.87 15.64
CA LYS A 123 3.48 4.07 16.45
C LYS A 123 4.67 4.33 17.36
N ASP A 124 5.19 3.29 18.00
CA ASP A 124 6.35 3.36 18.89
C ASP A 124 7.64 3.72 18.12
N TRP A 125 7.85 3.16 16.92
CA TRP A 125 9.00 3.46 16.06
C TRP A 125 8.95 4.90 15.53
N LYS A 126 7.76 5.40 15.13
CA LYS A 126 7.58 6.81 14.77
C LYS A 126 7.88 7.73 15.96
N TYR A 127 7.40 7.40 17.14
CA TYR A 127 7.67 8.18 18.36
C TYR A 127 9.18 8.25 18.68
N GLN A 128 9.89 7.13 18.53
CA GLN A 128 11.33 7.05 18.83
C GLN A 128 12.21 7.76 17.79
N ASN A 129 11.86 7.71 16.50
CA ASN A 129 12.68 8.30 15.43
C ASN A 129 12.33 9.75 15.09
N HIS A 130 11.14 10.25 15.47
CA HIS A 130 10.80 11.68 15.34
C HIS A 130 11.19 12.53 16.55
N GLN A 131 11.67 11.94 17.66
CA GLN A 131 12.18 12.69 18.83
C GLN A 131 13.69 12.97 18.81
N ASN A 132 14.42 12.55 17.77
CA ASN A 132 15.86 12.86 17.66
C ASN A 132 16.21 13.43 16.27
N PRO A 133 16.06 14.75 16.06
CA PRO A 133 16.58 15.43 14.89
C PRO A 133 18.09 15.59 15.02
N GLN A 134 18.86 14.51 14.82
CA GLN A 134 20.31 14.56 14.71
C GLN A 134 20.83 13.57 13.64
N THR A 135 20.73 13.96 12.37
CA THR A 135 21.86 14.25 11.43
C THR A 135 21.32 14.48 10.03
#